data_AF-A0A7X8E9H1-F1
#
_entry.id   AF-A0A7X8E9H1-F1
#
_cell.length_a   1.000
_cell.length_b   1.000
_cell.length_c   1.000
_cell.angle_alpha   90.00
_cell.angle_beta   90.00
_cell.angle_gamma   90.00
#
_symmetry.space_group_name_H-M   'P 1'
#
loop_
_entity.id
_entity.type
_entity.pdbx_description
1 polymer ?
#
loop_
_entity_poly.entity_id
_entity_poly.type
_entity_poly.pdbx_seq_one_letter_code
_entity_poly.pdbx_strand_id
1 'polypeptide(L)' 'MEGKNIIVAVSGVIAAYKAAELVSRLKKRGSAVRVI' A
#
# COMPACT_ATOMS: atom_id res chain seq x y z
N MET A 1 8.67 -8.95 4.10
CA MET A 1 8.85 -8.63 2.66
C MET A 1 9.88 -7.52 2.59
N GLU A 2 11.05 -7.77 3.18
CA GLU A 2 12.10 -6.74 3.28
C GLU A 2 12.67 -6.43 1.91
N GLY A 3 12.84 -5.14 1.62
CA GLY A 3 13.43 -4.65 0.38
C GLY A 3 12.55 -4.73 -0.86
N LYS A 4 11.28 -5.15 -0.75
CA LYS A 4 10.37 -5.15 -1.91
C LYS A 4 9.73 -3.79 -2.13
N ASN A 5 9.80 -3.32 -3.37
CA ASN A 5 9.08 -2.15 -3.87
C ASN A 5 7.72 -2.59 -4.39
N ILE A 6 6.64 -2.09 -3.78
CA ILE A 6 5.26 -2.47 -4.10
C ILE A 6 4.52 -1.23 -4.59
N ILE A 7 3.89 -1.34 -5.76
CA ILE A 7 3.00 -0.31 -6.30
C ILE A 7 1.56 -0.72 -5.99
N VAL A 8 0.81 0.18 -5.37
CA VAL A 8 -0.62 0.00 -5.09
C VAL A 8 -1.39 1.04 -5.90
N ALA A 9 -2.01 0.61 -7.00
CA ALA A 9 -2.88 1.48 -7.79
C ALA A 9 -4.30 1.43 -7.21
N VAL A 10 -4.87 2.58 -6.86
CA VAL A 10 -6.21 2.68 -6.28
C VAL A 10 -7.10 3.45 -7.24
N SER A 11 -8.19 2.81 -7.69
CA SER A 11 -9.22 3.47 -8.48
C SER A 11 -10.51 3.57 -7.67
N GLY A 12 -11.17 4.73 -7.77
CA GLY A 12 -12.41 5.04 -7.06
C GLY A 12 -12.21 5.50 -5.61
N VAL A 13 -13.09 6.40 -5.17
CA VAL A 13 -13.00 7.08 -3.86
C VAL A 13 -13.19 6.14 -2.67
N ILE A 14 -14.09 5.17 -2.76
CA ILE A 14 -14.38 4.24 -1.66
C ILE A 14 -13.19 3.28 -1.37
N ALA A 15 -12.38 2.98 -2.38
CA ALA A 15 -11.27 2.03 -2.26
C ALA A 15 -10.06 2.62 -1.53
N ALA A 16 -9.94 3.96 -1.49
CA ALA A 16 -8.81 4.67 -0.88
C ALA A 16 -8.64 4.37 0.61
N TYR A 17 -9.74 4.33 1.37
CA TYR A 17 -9.70 4.03 2.81
C TYR A 17 -9.12 2.64 3.09
N LYS A 18 -9.56 1.63 2.33
CA LYS A 18 -9.08 0.26 2.51
C LYS A 18 -7.65 0.07 2.00
N ALA A 19 -7.27 0.78 0.94
CA ALA A 19 -5.90 0.82 0.46
C ALA A 19 -4.94 1.41 1.51
N ALA A 20 -5.37 2.44 2.27
CA ALA A 20 -4.56 3.02 3.34
C ALA A 20 -4.22 2.00 4.45
N GLU A 21 -5.20 1.18 4.85
CA GLU A 21 -4.98 0.12 5.84
C GLU A 21 -4.01 -0.95 5.32
N LEU A 22 -4.18 -1.37 4.06
CA LEU A 22 -3.28 -2.33 3.40
C LEU A 22 -1.84 -1.80 3.32
N VAL A 23 -1.65 -0.55 2.90
CA VAL A 23 -0.34 0.11 2.79
C VAL A 23 0.34 0.20 4.15
N SER A 24 -0.41 0.51 5.22
CA SER A 24 0.11 0.54 6.59
C SER A 24 0.65 -0.81 7.04
N ARG A 25 -0.08 -1.90 6.77
CA ARG A 25 0.36 -3.27 7.08
C ARG A 25 1.58 -3.67 6.25
N LEU A 26 1.65 -3.28 4.98
CA LEU A 26 2.79 -3.58 4.10
C LEU A 26 4.06 -2.83 4.52
N LYS A 27 3.96 -1.55 4.88
CA LYS A 27 5.08 -0.76 5.44
C LYS A 27 5.60 -1.37 6.75
N LYS A 28 4.72 -1.77 7.66
CA LYS A 28 5.10 -2.44 8.91
C LYS A 28 5.85 -3.76 8.69
N ARG A 29 5.66 -4.41 7.55
CA ARG A 29 6.36 -5.64 7.14
C ARG A 29 7.69 -5.37 6.40
N GLY A 30 8.17 -4.12 6.43
CA GLY A 30 9.46 -3.70 5.87
C GLY A 30 9.44 -3.46 4.36
N SER A 31 8.27 -3.26 3.75
CA SER A 31 8.15 -3.01 2.30
C SER A 31 8.07 -1.52 1.99
N ALA A 32 8.72 -1.11 0.90
CA ALA A 32 8.60 0.23 0.34
C ALA A 32 7.35 0.27 -0.55
N VAL A 33 6.36 1.07 -0.17
CA VAL A 33 5.06 1.10 -0.86
C VAL A 33 4.82 2.48 -1.46
N ARG A 34 4.48 2.52 -2.76
CA ARG A 34 4.05 3.71 -3.49
C ARG A 34 2.61 3.54 -3.95
N VAL A 35 1.74 4.48 -3.58
CA VAL A 35 0.34 4.49 -3.97
C VAL A 35 0.16 5.40 -5.19
N ILE A 36 -0.62 4.97 -6.18
CA ILE A 36 -0.93 5.70 -7.41
C ILE A 36 -2.44 5.72 -7.64
#